data_AF-A0AAE9PWU6-F1
#
_entry.id   AF-A0AAE9PWU6-F1
#
_cell.length_a   1.000
_cell.length_b   1.000
_cell.length_c   1.000
_cell.angle_alpha   90.00
_cell.angle_beta   90.00
_cell.angle_gamma   90.00
#
_symmetry.space_group_name_H-M   'P 1'
#
loop_
_entity.id
_entity.type
_entity.pdbx_description
1 polymer ?
#
loop_
_entity_poly.entity_id
_entity_poly.type
_entity_poly.pdbx_seq_one_letter_code
_entity_poly.pdbx_strand_id
1 'polypeptide(L)'
;METEVVHNAQYLMNRQLDRTAAVLLQRKLEQQGMRFHLAKETVNIIGRNRAQGLIFADGNRLETDLVVLAVGIRPNIELAQDSGLTVNRAIVVDDYMRTSIPGIYAVGECAEHRGISYGLVAPLYEQGKVLAKVICGRETAPYEGTVPYAQLKVAGIHLFSVGDIREEGSEIAVMEYNGMQEVYKKVMMHAGAVTGAILFGDTAESNSLLGMVRRGASATELASQDNSESRAEDAVAALPEEETVCACNGVSKGAILRAIATDKLKTVEEVKSRTKASGSCGGCRPLVAALVKNSLSRSTVSGPVVTPTGQEVVPVCGCTHYDHDSLKTAMVDAACQTPKEVVSRLGWTRQQGCELCRPAVLFIWNLSGCETDLRQIH
;
A
#
# COMPACT_ATOMS: atom_id res chain seq x y z
N MET A 1 -22.38 0.50 10.05
CA MET A 1 -22.76 0.61 8.62
C MET A 1 -22.58 -0.77 8.03
N GLU A 2 -23.64 -1.37 7.48
CA GLU A 2 -23.53 -2.64 6.76
C GLU A 2 -22.82 -2.37 5.43
N THR A 3 -21.81 -3.17 5.10
CA THR A 3 -20.98 -2.97 3.90
C THR A 3 -20.96 -4.25 3.08
N GLU A 4 -21.40 -4.13 1.84
CA GLU A 4 -21.43 -5.24 0.89
C GLU A 4 -20.58 -4.91 -0.34
N VAL A 5 -19.80 -5.88 -0.78
CA VAL A 5 -18.89 -5.76 -1.93
C VAL A 5 -19.40 -6.67 -3.04
N VAL A 6 -19.79 -6.08 -4.16
CA VAL A 6 -20.16 -6.80 -5.37
C VAL A 6 -18.96 -6.87 -6.30
N HIS A 7 -18.62 -8.06 -6.77
CA HIS A 7 -17.53 -8.29 -7.71
C HIS A 7 -17.95 -9.24 -8.82
N ASN A 8 -17.57 -8.93 -10.06
CA ASN A 8 -17.94 -9.74 -11.22
C ASN A 8 -17.07 -10.99 -11.39
N ALA A 9 -15.90 -11.05 -10.75
CA ALA A 9 -15.05 -12.23 -10.79
C ALA A 9 -15.35 -13.21 -9.66
N GLN A 10 -14.85 -14.44 -9.81
CA GLN A 10 -15.06 -15.53 -8.85
C GLN A 10 -14.35 -15.33 -7.50
N TYR A 11 -13.38 -14.41 -7.43
CA TYR A 11 -12.60 -14.14 -6.22
C TYR A 11 -12.04 -12.71 -6.22
N LEU A 12 -11.72 -12.21 -5.04
CA LEU A 12 -11.24 -10.84 -4.83
C LEU A 12 -9.86 -10.61 -5.44
N MET A 13 -9.63 -9.38 -5.92
CA MET A 13 -8.34 -8.93 -6.48
C MET A 13 -7.80 -9.93 -7.52
N ASN A 14 -8.65 -10.40 -8.43
CA ASN A 14 -8.37 -11.49 -9.35
C ASN A 14 -7.26 -11.25 -10.38
N ARG A 15 -6.66 -10.06 -10.38
CA ARG A 15 -5.47 -9.71 -11.16
C ARG A 15 -4.19 -9.70 -10.31
N GLN A 16 -4.31 -9.70 -8.99
CA GLN A 16 -3.22 -9.57 -8.02
C GLN A 16 -3.13 -10.75 -7.05
N LEU A 17 -4.15 -11.59 -6.95
CA LEU A 17 -4.15 -12.77 -6.10
C LEU A 17 -4.47 -14.02 -6.92
N ASP A 18 -4.04 -15.15 -6.40
CA ASP A 18 -4.60 -16.44 -6.76
C ASP A 18 -5.80 -16.76 -5.84
N ARG A 19 -6.44 -17.90 -6.11
CA ARG A 19 -7.65 -18.29 -5.38
C ARG A 19 -7.39 -18.50 -3.89
N THR A 20 -6.25 -19.07 -3.53
CA THR A 20 -5.89 -19.35 -2.13
C THR A 20 -5.78 -18.06 -1.33
N ALA A 21 -4.95 -17.11 -1.80
CA ALA A 21 -4.78 -15.83 -1.12
C ALA A 21 -6.08 -15.01 -1.10
N ALA A 22 -6.88 -15.06 -2.16
CA ALA A 22 -8.15 -14.35 -2.22
C ALA A 22 -9.18 -14.89 -1.23
N VAL A 23 -9.23 -16.20 -0.98
CA VAL A 23 -10.10 -16.81 0.05
C VAL A 23 -9.68 -16.37 1.45
N LEU A 24 -8.38 -16.33 1.73
CA LEU A 24 -7.86 -15.83 3.02
C LEU A 24 -8.23 -14.36 3.22
N LEU A 25 -8.07 -13.53 2.17
CA LEU A 25 -8.46 -12.13 2.18
C LEU A 25 -9.97 -11.97 2.46
N GLN A 26 -10.81 -12.72 1.73
CA GLN A 26 -12.25 -12.68 1.90
C GLN A 26 -12.65 -13.01 3.34
N ARG A 27 -12.13 -14.11 3.90
CA ARG A 27 -12.42 -14.52 5.29
C ARG A 27 -12.06 -13.44 6.31
N LYS A 28 -10.88 -12.81 6.16
CA LYS A 28 -10.45 -11.73 7.05
C LYS A 28 -11.35 -10.50 6.97
N LEU A 29 -11.80 -10.13 5.77
CA LEU A 29 -12.72 -9.00 5.59
C LEU A 29 -14.14 -9.33 6.09
N GLU A 30 -14.60 -10.57 5.92
CA GLU A 30 -15.88 -11.04 6.46
C GLU A 30 -15.90 -11.04 7.99
N GLN A 31 -14.80 -11.43 8.63
CA GLN A 31 -14.63 -11.32 10.09
C GLN A 31 -14.74 -9.87 10.61
N GLN A 32 -14.57 -8.88 9.72
CA GLN A 32 -14.72 -7.46 10.03
C GLN A 32 -16.09 -6.90 9.67
N GLY A 33 -17.04 -7.77 9.28
CA GLY A 33 -18.42 -7.42 9.00
C GLY A 33 -18.73 -7.07 7.55
N MET A 34 -17.77 -7.25 6.62
CA MET A 34 -18.06 -7.12 5.18
C MET A 34 -18.79 -8.35 4.65
N ARG A 35 -19.65 -8.17 3.64
CA ARG A 35 -20.30 -9.26 2.91
C ARG A 35 -19.90 -9.21 1.44
N PHE A 36 -19.72 -10.36 0.81
CA PHE A 36 -19.24 -10.45 -0.56
C PHE A 36 -20.24 -11.14 -1.48
N HIS A 37 -20.50 -10.50 -2.61
CA HIS A 37 -21.31 -11.00 -3.72
C HIS A 37 -20.40 -11.17 -4.93
N LEU A 38 -19.75 -12.33 -5.01
CA LEU A 38 -18.80 -12.67 -6.05
C LEU A 38 -19.49 -13.31 -7.26
N ALA A 39 -18.83 -13.26 -8.43
CA ALA A 39 -19.42 -13.67 -9.71
C ALA A 39 -20.80 -13.04 -9.95
N LYS A 40 -20.99 -11.79 -9.49
CA LYS A 40 -22.24 -11.04 -9.64
C LYS A 40 -22.06 -9.89 -10.61
N GLU A 41 -22.90 -9.88 -11.64
CA GLU A 41 -22.97 -8.81 -12.62
C GLU A 41 -24.18 -7.92 -12.31
N THR A 42 -23.92 -6.66 -11.98
CA THR A 42 -24.95 -5.65 -11.76
C THR A 42 -25.43 -5.10 -13.09
N VAL A 43 -26.74 -5.16 -13.35
CA VAL A 43 -27.35 -4.67 -14.60
C VAL A 43 -28.19 -3.41 -14.40
N ASN A 44 -28.61 -3.11 -13.16
CA ASN A 44 -29.39 -1.91 -12.89
C ASN A 44 -29.18 -1.40 -11.45
N ILE A 45 -29.19 -0.08 -11.27
CA ILE A 45 -29.28 0.58 -9.97
C ILE A 45 -30.72 1.05 -9.80
N ILE A 46 -31.40 0.57 -8.77
CA ILE A 46 -32.80 0.88 -8.49
C ILE A 46 -32.87 2.22 -7.76
N GLY A 47 -33.87 3.03 -8.11
CA GLY A 47 -34.15 4.30 -7.48
C GLY A 47 -34.25 5.43 -8.52
N ARG A 48 -34.82 6.56 -8.13
CA ARG A 48 -34.91 7.76 -8.99
C ARG A 48 -33.87 8.80 -8.58
N ASN A 49 -34.09 9.42 -7.42
CA ASN A 49 -33.22 10.49 -6.90
C ASN A 49 -32.17 9.96 -5.91
N ARG A 50 -32.37 8.74 -5.38
CA ARG A 50 -31.48 8.06 -4.44
C ARG A 50 -31.47 6.58 -4.77
N ALA A 51 -30.32 5.94 -4.64
CA ALA A 51 -30.20 4.48 -4.75
C ALA A 51 -31.08 3.79 -3.69
N GLN A 52 -31.74 2.72 -4.10
CA GLN A 52 -32.59 1.86 -3.27
C GLN A 52 -32.21 0.38 -3.42
N GLY A 53 -31.26 0.07 -4.30
CA GLY A 53 -30.81 -1.29 -4.53
C GLY A 53 -30.09 -1.49 -5.85
N LEU A 54 -29.67 -2.73 -6.07
CA LEU A 54 -29.07 -3.24 -7.29
C LEU A 54 -29.92 -4.40 -7.83
N ILE A 55 -30.01 -4.52 -9.16
CA ILE A 55 -30.50 -5.72 -9.84
C ILE A 55 -29.31 -6.38 -10.51
N PHE A 56 -29.18 -7.69 -10.32
CA PHE A 56 -28.16 -8.51 -10.94
C PHE A 56 -28.68 -9.21 -12.20
N ALA A 57 -27.76 -9.63 -13.08
CA ALA A 57 -28.08 -10.31 -14.33
C ALA A 57 -28.89 -11.60 -14.15
N ASP A 58 -28.76 -12.26 -13.00
CA ASP A 58 -29.54 -13.45 -12.65
C ASP A 58 -30.91 -13.16 -12.02
N GLY A 59 -31.32 -11.89 -12.01
CA GLY A 59 -32.61 -11.44 -11.50
C GLY A 59 -32.64 -11.20 -10.00
N ASN A 60 -31.59 -11.58 -9.25
CA ASN A 60 -31.50 -11.29 -7.83
C ASN A 60 -31.41 -9.78 -7.58
N ARG A 61 -31.92 -9.36 -6.42
CA ARG A 61 -31.89 -7.97 -5.97
C ARG A 61 -31.10 -7.85 -4.67
N LEU A 62 -30.38 -6.75 -4.53
CA LEU A 62 -29.77 -6.32 -3.27
C LEU A 62 -30.32 -4.96 -2.88
N GLU A 63 -30.86 -4.80 -1.67
CA GLU A 63 -31.30 -3.50 -1.17
C GLU A 63 -30.10 -2.71 -0.63
N THR A 64 -29.99 -1.43 -1.00
CA THR A 64 -28.94 -0.54 -0.50
C THR A 64 -29.31 0.92 -0.69
N ASP A 65 -28.82 1.77 0.21
CA ASP A 65 -29.07 3.20 0.24
C ASP A 65 -27.94 4.06 -0.36
N LEU A 66 -26.76 3.46 -0.58
CA LEU A 66 -25.56 4.09 -1.11
C LEU A 66 -24.79 3.09 -2.00
N VAL A 67 -24.47 3.52 -3.22
CA VAL A 67 -23.68 2.72 -4.16
C VAL A 67 -22.38 3.46 -4.44
N VAL A 68 -21.25 2.81 -4.18
CA VAL A 68 -19.91 3.30 -4.53
C VAL A 68 -19.39 2.46 -5.70
N LEU A 69 -19.10 3.10 -6.82
CA LEU A 69 -18.57 2.42 -8.01
C LEU A 69 -17.05 2.42 -7.97
N ALA A 70 -16.46 1.23 -7.83
CA ALA A 70 -15.01 1.01 -7.84
C ALA A 70 -14.63 -0.02 -8.94
N VAL A 71 -15.05 0.25 -10.18
CA VAL A 71 -14.99 -0.69 -11.32
C VAL A 71 -13.83 -0.44 -12.28
N GLY A 72 -12.76 0.19 -11.78
CA GLY A 72 -11.57 0.56 -12.56
C GLY A 72 -11.63 1.98 -13.12
N ILE A 73 -10.57 2.35 -13.83
CA ILE A 73 -10.35 3.67 -14.40
C ILE A 73 -10.16 3.57 -15.92
N ARG A 74 -10.34 4.68 -16.63
CA ARG A 74 -10.06 4.80 -18.07
C ARG A 74 -9.15 6.00 -18.31
N PRO A 75 -8.12 5.88 -19.16
CA PRO A 75 -7.32 7.02 -19.59
C PRO A 75 -8.19 8.11 -20.21
N ASN A 76 -7.99 9.36 -19.80
CA ASN A 76 -8.60 10.51 -20.47
C ASN A 76 -7.71 10.89 -21.67
N ILE A 77 -8.22 10.66 -22.88
CA ILE A 77 -7.48 10.85 -24.14
C ILE A 77 -8.15 11.84 -25.10
N GLU A 78 -9.30 12.41 -24.75
CA GLU A 78 -10.10 13.22 -25.68
C GLU A 78 -9.28 14.38 -26.27
N LEU A 79 -8.59 15.14 -25.40
CA LEU A 79 -7.72 16.23 -25.82
C LEU A 79 -6.61 15.77 -26.77
N ALA A 80 -6.00 14.62 -26.49
CA ALA A 80 -4.90 14.10 -27.28
C ALA A 80 -5.38 13.66 -28.67
N GLN A 81 -6.51 12.96 -28.71
CA GLN A 81 -7.15 12.50 -29.95
C GLN A 81 -7.55 13.69 -30.84
N ASP A 82 -8.22 14.69 -30.26
CA ASP A 82 -8.63 15.90 -30.98
C ASP A 82 -7.45 16.74 -31.49
N SER A 83 -6.30 16.63 -30.82
CA SER A 83 -5.04 17.29 -31.21
C SER A 83 -4.22 16.49 -32.25
N GLY A 84 -4.70 15.32 -32.68
CA GLY A 84 -4.00 14.48 -33.66
C GLY A 84 -2.81 13.69 -33.08
N LEU A 85 -2.72 13.54 -31.76
CA LEU A 85 -1.74 12.64 -31.14
C LEU A 85 -2.09 11.18 -31.45
N THR A 86 -1.06 10.34 -31.54
CA THR A 86 -1.26 8.90 -31.64
C THR A 86 -1.82 8.38 -30.31
N VAL A 87 -3.02 7.83 -30.37
CA VAL A 87 -3.73 7.25 -29.21
C VAL A 87 -4.16 5.82 -29.54
N ASN A 88 -4.16 4.96 -28.53
CA ASN A 88 -4.76 3.63 -28.55
C ASN A 88 -5.80 3.57 -27.41
N ARG A 89 -5.51 2.82 -26.33
CA ARG A 89 -6.30 2.89 -25.09
C ARG A 89 -5.89 4.10 -24.24
N ALA A 90 -4.65 4.56 -24.42
CA ALA A 90 -4.09 5.77 -23.81
C ALA A 90 -3.25 6.54 -24.85
N ILE A 91 -2.65 7.66 -24.46
CA ILE A 91 -1.72 8.45 -25.28
C ILE A 91 -0.43 7.66 -25.48
N VAL A 92 -0.08 7.33 -26.71
CA VAL A 92 1.11 6.52 -26.99
C VAL A 92 2.36 7.35 -26.76
N VAL A 93 3.29 6.80 -25.96
CA VAL A 93 4.59 7.42 -25.68
C VAL A 93 5.77 6.47 -25.91
N ASP A 94 6.91 7.06 -26.28
CA ASP A 94 8.20 6.35 -26.36
C ASP A 94 8.85 6.17 -24.97
N ASP A 95 10.03 5.56 -24.93
CA ASP A 95 10.78 5.31 -23.69
C ASP A 95 11.24 6.59 -22.97
N TYR A 96 11.11 7.76 -23.60
CA TYR A 96 11.45 9.07 -23.05
C TYR A 96 10.21 9.94 -22.79
N MET A 97 9.02 9.31 -22.76
CA MET A 97 7.71 9.91 -22.51
C MET A 97 7.27 10.93 -23.58
N ARG A 98 7.85 10.84 -24.78
CA ARG A 98 7.50 11.70 -25.93
C ARG A 98 6.30 11.13 -26.65
N THR A 99 5.39 12.00 -27.06
CA THR A 99 4.26 11.63 -27.91
C THR A 99 4.65 11.67 -29.40
N SER A 100 3.69 11.44 -30.30
CA SER A 100 3.90 11.56 -31.74
C SER A 100 4.13 13.00 -32.24
N ILE A 101 3.80 14.02 -31.45
CA ILE A 101 4.01 15.42 -31.81
C ILE A 101 5.22 15.97 -31.02
N PRO A 102 6.23 16.55 -31.71
CA PRO A 102 7.39 17.15 -31.06
C PRO A 102 7.01 18.23 -30.04
N GLY A 103 7.66 18.21 -28.88
CA GLY A 103 7.41 19.16 -27.79
C GLY A 103 6.19 18.84 -26.93
N ILE A 104 5.43 17.79 -27.27
CA ILE A 104 4.30 17.30 -26.46
C ILE A 104 4.68 15.95 -25.82
N TYR A 105 4.42 15.84 -24.53
CA TYR A 105 4.77 14.70 -23.69
C TYR A 105 3.55 14.23 -22.91
N ALA A 106 3.51 12.96 -22.54
CA ALA A 106 2.50 12.42 -21.64
C ALA A 106 3.15 11.53 -20.58
N VAL A 107 2.66 11.64 -19.35
CA VAL A 107 3.07 10.80 -18.23
C VAL A 107 1.84 10.42 -17.42
N GLY A 108 1.92 9.27 -16.78
CA GLY A 108 0.94 8.76 -15.85
C GLY A 108 -0.17 7.95 -16.47
N GLU A 109 -1.36 8.02 -15.88
CA GLU A 109 -2.47 7.13 -16.23
C GLU A 109 -2.99 7.36 -17.66
N CYS A 110 -2.80 8.57 -18.20
CA CYS A 110 -3.13 8.88 -19.58
C CYS A 110 -2.09 8.36 -20.59
N ALA A 111 -0.92 7.89 -20.14
CA ALA A 111 0.15 7.43 -21.02
C ALA A 111 0.12 5.90 -21.23
N GLU A 112 0.41 5.49 -22.45
CA GLU A 112 0.59 4.11 -22.89
C GLU A 112 2.03 3.95 -23.36
N HIS A 113 2.82 3.24 -22.55
CA HIS A 113 4.22 2.93 -22.86
C HIS A 113 4.31 1.46 -23.25
N ARG A 114 4.84 1.18 -24.46
CA ARG A 114 4.97 -0.19 -25.01
C ARG A 114 3.67 -1.01 -24.92
N GLY A 115 2.52 -0.36 -25.15
CA GLY A 115 1.20 -0.99 -25.11
C GLY A 115 0.58 -1.16 -23.71
N ILE A 116 1.26 -0.67 -22.65
CA ILE A 116 0.85 -0.83 -21.25
C ILE A 116 0.45 0.52 -20.66
N SER A 117 -0.72 0.55 -20.00
CA SER A 117 -1.12 1.59 -19.05
C SER A 117 -1.32 0.95 -17.68
N TYR A 118 -0.67 1.50 -16.66
CA TYR A 118 -0.50 0.80 -15.39
C TYR A 118 -1.62 1.02 -14.37
N GLY A 119 -2.20 2.23 -14.31
CA GLY A 119 -3.17 2.60 -13.27
C GLY A 119 -2.61 2.48 -11.83
N LEU A 120 -1.31 2.72 -11.67
CA LEU A 120 -0.59 2.63 -10.40
C LEU A 120 0.30 3.86 -10.23
N VAL A 121 0.45 4.32 -8.99
CA VAL A 121 1.23 5.52 -8.66
C VAL A 121 2.73 5.36 -8.89
N ALA A 122 3.31 4.18 -8.65
CA ALA A 122 4.76 3.97 -8.80
C ALA A 122 5.27 4.26 -10.24
N PRO A 123 4.64 3.73 -11.31
CA PRO A 123 4.96 4.10 -12.69
C PRO A 123 4.96 5.60 -12.96
N LEU A 124 4.01 6.36 -12.40
CA LEU A 124 3.93 7.82 -12.60
C LEU A 124 5.21 8.52 -12.15
N TYR A 125 5.78 8.11 -11.01
CA TYR A 125 7.03 8.67 -10.50
C TYR A 125 8.23 8.31 -11.39
N GLU A 126 8.29 7.08 -11.89
CA GLU A 126 9.36 6.63 -12.78
C GLU A 126 9.33 7.37 -14.11
N GLN A 127 8.15 7.44 -14.73
CA GLN A 127 7.89 8.20 -15.95
C GLN A 127 8.20 9.69 -15.78
N GLY A 128 7.74 10.29 -14.69
CA GLY A 128 8.02 11.69 -14.37
C GLY A 128 9.50 12.00 -14.18
N LYS A 129 10.28 11.08 -13.56
CA LYS A 129 11.73 11.22 -13.41
C LYS A 129 12.45 11.20 -14.76
N VAL A 130 12.05 10.32 -15.67
CA VAL A 130 12.61 10.25 -17.03
C VAL A 130 12.28 11.52 -17.79
N LEU A 131 11.00 11.93 -17.83
CA LEU A 131 10.58 13.13 -18.54
C LEU A 131 11.24 14.39 -18.00
N ALA A 132 11.37 14.53 -16.68
CA ALA A 132 12.03 15.68 -16.07
C ALA A 132 13.47 15.84 -16.56
N LYS A 133 14.22 14.74 -16.70
CA LYS A 133 15.60 14.79 -17.24
C LYS A 133 15.60 15.16 -18.73
N VAL A 134 14.69 14.59 -19.51
CA VAL A 134 14.53 14.87 -20.95
C VAL A 134 14.27 16.36 -21.20
N ILE A 135 13.30 16.96 -20.50
CA ILE A 135 12.97 18.39 -20.68
C ILE A 135 14.12 19.30 -20.18
N CYS A 136 14.88 18.86 -19.19
CA CYS A 136 16.06 19.61 -18.70
C CYS A 136 17.32 19.43 -19.57
N GLY A 137 17.26 18.69 -20.68
CA GLY A 137 18.43 18.37 -21.50
C GLY A 137 19.48 17.54 -20.77
N ARG A 138 19.08 16.77 -19.75
CA ARG A 138 19.96 15.89 -18.98
C ARG A 138 19.90 14.47 -19.53
N GLU A 139 21.05 13.82 -19.53
CA GLU A 139 21.14 12.41 -19.92
C GLU A 139 20.33 11.52 -18.95
N THR A 140 19.60 10.56 -19.52
CA THR A 140 18.81 9.60 -18.76
C THR A 140 18.71 8.28 -19.48
N ALA A 141 18.69 7.20 -18.70
CA ALA A 141 18.26 5.91 -19.20
C ALA A 141 16.80 5.97 -19.69
N PRO A 142 16.43 5.16 -20.69
CA PRO A 142 15.04 4.99 -21.12
C PRO A 142 14.18 4.44 -19.97
N TYR A 143 12.89 4.77 -19.99
CA TYR A 143 11.89 4.06 -19.20
C TYR A 143 11.62 2.71 -19.86
N GLU A 144 11.92 1.61 -19.16
CA GLU A 144 11.76 0.24 -19.69
C GLU A 144 10.45 -0.43 -19.29
N GLY A 145 9.62 0.28 -18.51
CA GLY A 145 8.41 -0.24 -17.90
C GLY A 145 8.59 -0.53 -16.41
N THR A 146 7.49 -0.50 -15.65
CA THR A 146 7.47 -0.77 -14.21
C THR A 146 6.98 -2.18 -13.93
N VAL A 147 7.65 -2.91 -13.04
CA VAL A 147 7.12 -4.16 -12.47
C VAL A 147 5.96 -3.83 -11.52
N PRO A 148 4.72 -4.25 -11.81
CA PRO A 148 3.58 -3.95 -10.96
C PRO A 148 3.71 -4.71 -9.64
N TYR A 149 3.37 -4.05 -8.55
CA TYR A 149 3.20 -4.68 -7.25
C TYR A 149 2.02 -4.04 -6.52
N ALA A 150 1.36 -4.83 -5.69
CA ALA A 150 0.28 -4.41 -4.82
C ALA A 150 0.62 -4.75 -3.38
N GLN A 151 0.32 -3.85 -2.47
CA GLN A 151 0.44 -4.10 -1.04
C GLN A 151 -0.81 -3.58 -0.35
N LEU A 152 -1.55 -4.46 0.30
CA LEU A 152 -2.70 -4.11 1.11
C LEU A 152 -2.27 -4.10 2.58
N LYS A 153 -2.60 -3.02 3.28
CA LYS A 153 -2.44 -2.86 4.74
C LYS A 153 -3.70 -2.35 5.43
N VAL A 154 -4.78 -2.20 4.66
CA VAL A 154 -6.06 -1.77 5.21
C VAL A 154 -6.61 -2.92 6.02
N ALA A 155 -7.33 -2.60 7.10
CA ALA A 155 -8.03 -3.59 7.92
C ALA A 155 -7.09 -4.55 8.68
N GLY A 156 -5.83 -4.19 8.93
CA GLY A 156 -4.90 -5.08 9.65
C GLY A 156 -4.53 -6.35 8.86
N ILE A 157 -4.81 -6.36 7.55
CA ILE A 157 -4.49 -7.47 6.66
C ILE A 157 -3.14 -7.18 6.03
N HIS A 158 -2.19 -8.10 6.20
CA HIS A 158 -0.88 -8.05 5.56
C HIS A 158 -0.92 -8.87 4.28
N LEU A 159 -0.91 -8.19 3.14
CA LEU A 159 -0.94 -8.84 1.84
C LEU A 159 0.00 -8.11 0.87
N PHE A 160 0.77 -8.88 0.12
CA PHE A 160 1.68 -8.40 -0.91
C PHE A 160 1.60 -9.28 -2.15
N SER A 161 1.66 -8.66 -3.32
CA SER A 161 1.71 -9.33 -4.62
C SER A 161 2.61 -8.54 -5.56
N VAL A 162 3.39 -9.23 -6.38
CA VAL A 162 4.31 -8.60 -7.33
C VAL A 162 4.41 -9.43 -8.60
N GLY A 163 4.59 -8.74 -9.73
CA GLY A 163 4.94 -9.34 -11.01
C GLY A 163 3.81 -10.17 -11.62
N ASP A 164 4.19 -11.20 -12.36
CA ASP A 164 3.26 -12.13 -12.99
C ASP A 164 2.94 -13.31 -12.07
N ILE A 165 1.70 -13.37 -11.64
CA ILE A 165 1.17 -14.40 -10.74
C ILE A 165 0.30 -15.43 -11.46
N ARG A 166 0.15 -15.31 -12.79
CA ARG A 166 -0.65 -16.25 -13.58
C ARG A 166 0.04 -17.60 -13.56
N GLU A 167 -0.73 -18.66 -13.34
CA GLU A 167 -0.19 -20.03 -13.36
C GLU A 167 0.06 -20.54 -14.79
N GLU A 168 -0.65 -19.98 -15.78
CA GLU A 168 -0.50 -20.36 -17.18
C GLU A 168 0.91 -20.03 -17.70
N GLY A 169 1.69 -21.07 -17.96
CA GLY A 169 3.06 -20.94 -18.46
C GLY A 169 4.09 -20.58 -17.39
N SER A 170 3.71 -20.56 -16.11
CA SER A 170 4.65 -20.34 -15.00
C SER A 170 4.80 -21.60 -14.14
N GLU A 171 6.01 -21.80 -13.63
CA GLU A 171 6.37 -22.82 -12.67
C GLU A 171 6.23 -22.28 -11.25
N ILE A 172 5.86 -23.13 -10.30
CA ILE A 172 5.79 -22.75 -8.88
C ILE A 172 7.14 -23.10 -8.24
N ALA A 173 7.93 -22.09 -7.90
CA ALA A 173 9.23 -22.28 -7.26
C ALA A 173 9.12 -22.53 -5.76
N VAL A 174 8.17 -21.84 -5.09
CA VAL A 174 7.90 -21.99 -3.66
C VAL A 174 6.40 -21.94 -3.44
N MET A 175 5.87 -22.85 -2.62
CA MET A 175 4.52 -22.77 -2.08
C MET A 175 4.52 -23.21 -0.61
N GLU A 176 4.12 -22.30 0.27
CA GLU A 176 3.99 -22.54 1.70
C GLU A 176 2.62 -22.08 2.15
N TYR A 177 1.95 -22.90 2.96
CA TYR A 177 0.67 -22.57 3.54
C TYR A 177 0.59 -23.09 4.98
N ASN A 178 0.41 -22.17 5.92
CA ASN A 178 0.14 -22.48 7.31
C ASN A 178 -1.29 -22.04 7.65
N GLY A 179 -2.21 -23.00 7.68
CA GLY A 179 -3.62 -22.73 7.99
C GLY A 179 -3.91 -22.32 9.43
N MET A 180 -3.01 -22.62 10.38
CA MET A 180 -3.19 -22.21 11.79
C MET A 180 -2.82 -20.73 11.98
N GLN A 181 -1.78 -20.27 11.29
CA GLN A 181 -1.34 -18.88 11.33
C GLN A 181 -1.95 -18.03 10.21
N GLU A 182 -2.73 -18.65 9.31
CA GLU A 182 -3.27 -18.04 8.09
C GLU A 182 -2.18 -17.35 7.24
N VAL A 183 -1.01 -17.98 7.15
CA VAL A 183 0.13 -17.50 6.34
C VAL A 183 0.17 -18.25 5.02
N TYR A 184 0.35 -17.51 3.93
CA TYR A 184 0.49 -18.07 2.59
C TYR A 184 1.62 -17.38 1.84
N LYS A 185 2.50 -18.17 1.23
CA LYS A 185 3.59 -17.70 0.37
C LYS A 185 3.58 -18.52 -0.91
N LYS A 186 3.64 -17.82 -2.04
CA LYS A 186 3.80 -18.42 -3.36
C LYS A 186 4.81 -17.62 -4.16
N VAL A 187 5.75 -18.28 -4.79
CA VAL A 187 6.71 -17.66 -5.71
C VAL A 187 6.63 -18.37 -7.04
N MET A 188 6.39 -17.59 -8.10
CA MET A 188 6.27 -18.04 -9.48
C MET A 188 7.57 -17.81 -10.23
N MET A 189 7.84 -18.69 -11.18
CA MET A 189 9.01 -18.67 -12.03
C MET A 189 8.60 -18.89 -13.49
N HIS A 190 9.37 -18.32 -14.41
CA HIS A 190 9.29 -18.64 -15.82
C HIS A 190 10.70 -18.74 -16.39
N ALA A 191 10.99 -19.84 -17.10
CA ALA A 191 12.29 -20.06 -17.74
C ALA A 191 13.50 -19.87 -16.79
N GLY A 192 13.37 -20.31 -15.54
CA GLY A 192 14.44 -20.21 -14.53
C GLY A 192 14.53 -18.89 -13.76
N ALA A 193 13.72 -17.89 -14.11
CA ALA A 193 13.72 -16.57 -13.48
C ALA A 193 12.45 -16.32 -12.65
N VAL A 194 12.60 -15.73 -11.45
CA VAL A 194 11.47 -15.35 -10.58
C VAL A 194 10.64 -14.25 -11.27
N THR A 195 9.38 -14.54 -11.55
CA THR A 195 8.48 -13.64 -12.28
C THR A 195 7.40 -13.00 -11.43
N GLY A 196 7.06 -13.60 -10.30
CA GLY A 196 6.06 -13.04 -9.40
C GLY A 196 6.01 -13.73 -8.05
N ALA A 197 5.32 -13.10 -7.10
CA ALA A 197 5.13 -13.66 -5.78
C ALA A 197 3.84 -13.15 -5.13
N ILE A 198 3.26 -13.96 -4.25
CA ILE A 198 2.12 -13.63 -3.39
C ILE A 198 2.52 -13.96 -1.95
N LEU A 199 2.33 -13.01 -1.04
CA LEU A 199 2.51 -13.17 0.39
C LEU A 199 1.24 -12.72 1.12
N PHE A 200 0.74 -13.53 2.04
CA PHE A 200 -0.41 -13.23 2.90
C PHE A 200 -0.09 -13.59 4.35
N GLY A 201 -0.50 -12.74 5.29
CA GLY A 201 -0.25 -12.89 6.72
C GLY A 201 1.17 -12.44 7.09
N ASP A 202 2.18 -13.17 6.62
CA ASP A 202 3.58 -12.74 6.73
C ASP A 202 4.03 -12.11 5.41
N THR A 203 4.52 -10.87 5.48
CA THR A 203 4.98 -10.09 4.32
C THR A 203 6.42 -9.60 4.48
N ALA A 204 7.20 -10.17 5.42
CA ALA A 204 8.57 -9.76 5.70
C ALA A 204 9.48 -9.78 4.45
N GLU A 205 9.29 -10.78 3.58
CA GLU A 205 10.10 -10.97 2.37
C GLU A 205 9.70 -10.09 1.17
N SER A 206 8.67 -9.23 1.30
CA SER A 206 8.11 -8.45 0.18
C SER A 206 9.17 -7.68 -0.63
N ASN A 207 10.12 -7.02 0.05
CA ASN A 207 11.15 -6.21 -0.61
C ASN A 207 12.21 -7.09 -1.29
N SER A 208 12.56 -8.22 -0.67
CA SER A 208 13.51 -9.18 -1.24
C SER A 208 12.96 -9.75 -2.55
N LEU A 209 11.71 -10.21 -2.52
CA LEU A 209 11.01 -10.76 -3.69
C LEU A 209 10.77 -9.71 -4.78
N LEU A 210 10.41 -8.47 -4.43
CA LEU A 210 10.33 -7.38 -5.41
C LEU A 210 11.67 -7.16 -6.13
N GLY A 211 12.77 -7.17 -5.38
CA GLY A 211 14.12 -7.04 -5.95
C GLY A 211 14.51 -8.22 -6.85
N MET A 212 14.08 -9.44 -6.49
CA MET A 212 14.30 -10.63 -7.32
C MET A 212 13.51 -10.55 -8.64
N VAL A 213 12.23 -10.19 -8.59
CA VAL A 213 11.40 -10.05 -9.81
C VAL A 213 11.95 -8.95 -10.72
N ARG A 214 12.35 -7.81 -10.16
CA ARG A 214 12.93 -6.70 -10.95
C ARG A 214 14.20 -7.06 -11.70
N ARG A 215 15.04 -7.94 -11.13
CA ARG A 215 16.30 -8.38 -11.74
C ARG A 215 16.16 -9.67 -12.56
N GLY A 216 15.00 -10.33 -12.53
CA GLY A 216 14.84 -11.68 -13.07
C GLY A 216 15.77 -12.70 -12.39
N ALA A 217 15.86 -12.63 -11.06
CA ALA A 217 16.77 -13.48 -10.28
C ALA A 217 16.45 -14.97 -10.44
N SER A 218 17.47 -15.81 -10.30
CA SER A 218 17.33 -17.26 -10.41
C SER A 218 16.67 -17.87 -9.16
N ALA A 219 15.95 -18.99 -9.32
CA ALA A 219 15.32 -19.65 -8.18
C ALA A 219 16.31 -20.19 -7.13
N THR A 220 17.57 -20.43 -7.48
CA THR A 220 18.60 -20.85 -6.51
C THR A 220 18.93 -19.77 -5.49
N GLU A 221 18.70 -18.49 -5.81
CA GLU A 221 18.81 -17.39 -4.84
C GLU A 221 17.74 -17.48 -3.74
N LEU A 222 16.57 -18.08 -4.02
CA LEU A 222 15.48 -18.27 -3.04
C LEU A 222 15.89 -19.23 -1.91
N ALA A 223 16.57 -20.33 -2.25
CA ALA A 223 16.99 -21.35 -1.28
C ALA A 223 18.10 -20.88 -0.32
N SER A 224 18.81 -19.81 -0.68
CA SER A 224 19.92 -19.25 0.11
C SER A 224 19.49 -18.25 1.20
N GLN A 225 18.18 -18.10 1.45
CA GLN A 225 17.61 -17.03 2.29
C GLN A 225 17.34 -17.42 3.76
N ASP A 226 17.75 -18.60 4.23
CA ASP A 226 17.50 -19.12 5.59
C ASP A 226 18.23 -18.40 6.76
N ASN A 227 18.58 -17.11 6.62
CA ASN A 227 19.21 -16.30 7.69
C ASN A 227 18.84 -14.80 7.54
N SER A 228 17.78 -14.33 8.20
CA SER A 228 17.04 -13.12 7.81
C SER A 228 17.05 -11.93 8.77
N GLU A 229 18.04 -11.75 9.65
CA GLU A 229 18.15 -10.50 10.45
C GLU A 229 19.29 -9.55 10.02
N SER A 230 20.34 -10.02 9.34
CA SER A 230 21.52 -9.18 9.03
C SER A 230 21.55 -8.53 7.64
N ARG A 231 20.66 -8.91 6.70
CA ARG A 231 20.82 -8.54 5.27
C ARG A 231 20.12 -7.26 4.82
N ALA A 232 19.16 -6.74 5.59
CA ALA A 232 18.49 -5.48 5.24
C ALA A 232 19.47 -4.29 5.29
N GLU A 233 20.47 -4.34 6.17
CA GLU A 233 21.51 -3.30 6.31
C GLU A 233 22.49 -3.33 5.13
N ASP A 234 22.95 -4.52 4.73
CA ASP A 234 23.87 -4.72 3.61
C ASP A 234 23.22 -4.41 2.26
N ALA A 235 21.98 -4.85 2.04
CA ALA A 235 21.23 -4.59 0.81
C ALA A 235 20.98 -3.09 0.63
N VAL A 236 20.67 -2.36 1.71
CA VAL A 236 20.43 -0.92 1.68
C VAL A 236 21.71 -0.13 1.43
N ALA A 237 22.85 -0.57 1.96
CA ALA A 237 24.14 0.08 1.71
C ALA A 237 24.51 0.07 0.21
N ALA A 238 24.20 -1.03 -0.49
CA ALA A 238 24.55 -1.24 -1.90
C ALA A 238 23.66 -0.50 -2.91
N LEU A 239 22.46 -0.03 -2.54
CA LEU A 239 21.57 0.66 -3.48
C LEU A 239 22.14 2.02 -3.96
N PRO A 240 22.00 2.39 -5.24
CA PRO A 240 22.27 3.75 -5.72
C PRO A 240 21.39 4.82 -5.03
N GLU A 241 21.83 6.09 -5.02
CA GLU A 241 21.05 7.17 -4.39
C GLU A 241 19.74 7.49 -5.14
N GLU A 242 19.71 7.22 -6.44
CA GLU A 242 18.57 7.43 -7.33
C GLU A 242 17.49 6.37 -7.15
N GLU A 243 17.86 5.21 -6.58
CA GLU A 243 16.96 4.06 -6.43
C GLU A 243 15.75 4.43 -5.59
N THR A 244 14.56 4.07 -6.07
CA THR A 244 13.30 4.37 -5.40
C THR A 244 13.11 3.42 -4.21
N VAL A 245 13.19 3.95 -2.99
CA VAL A 245 12.96 3.20 -1.75
C VAL A 245 11.47 3.15 -1.41
N CYS A 246 10.74 4.26 -1.54
CA CYS A 246 9.30 4.30 -1.31
C CYS A 246 8.56 4.47 -2.64
N ALA A 247 8.20 3.36 -3.29
CA ALA A 247 7.52 3.41 -4.59
C ALA A 247 6.10 4.02 -4.53
N CYS A 248 5.42 3.93 -3.37
CA CYS A 248 4.11 4.57 -3.18
C CYS A 248 4.16 6.11 -3.17
N ASN A 249 5.28 6.71 -2.78
CA ASN A 249 5.45 8.18 -2.69
C ASN A 249 6.64 8.69 -3.52
N GLY A 250 7.23 7.84 -4.38
CA GLY A 250 8.34 8.18 -5.28
C GLY A 250 9.68 8.52 -4.61
N VAL A 251 9.85 8.24 -3.31
CA VAL A 251 11.01 8.69 -2.53
C VAL A 251 12.23 7.80 -2.78
N SER A 252 13.37 8.40 -3.17
CA SER A 252 14.62 7.68 -3.39
C SER A 252 15.48 7.54 -2.12
N LYS A 253 16.47 6.63 -2.15
CA LYS A 253 17.48 6.49 -1.09
C LYS A 253 18.17 7.83 -0.81
N GLY A 254 18.65 8.51 -1.84
CA GLY A 254 19.33 9.79 -1.72
C GLY A 254 18.43 10.89 -1.15
N ALA A 255 17.13 10.89 -1.47
CA ALA A 255 16.18 11.84 -0.87
C ALA A 255 16.04 11.61 0.65
N ILE A 256 15.97 10.35 1.09
CA ILE A 256 15.94 10.00 2.52
C ILE A 256 17.25 10.38 3.20
N LEU A 257 18.40 10.03 2.62
CA LEU A 257 19.72 10.34 3.20
C LEU A 257 19.96 11.85 3.29
N ARG A 258 19.58 12.62 2.26
CA ARG A 258 19.65 14.09 2.32
C ARG A 258 18.76 14.65 3.41
N ALA A 259 17.52 14.18 3.54
CA ALA A 259 16.62 14.64 4.61
C ALA A 259 17.19 14.32 6.01
N ILE A 260 17.75 13.11 6.20
CA ILE A 260 18.43 12.73 7.44
C ILE A 260 19.59 13.67 7.75
N ALA A 261 20.43 13.97 6.75
CA ALA A 261 21.61 14.83 6.93
C ALA A 261 21.24 16.30 7.18
N THR A 262 20.31 16.87 6.40
CA THR A 262 19.92 18.28 6.47
C THR A 262 19.11 18.59 7.73
N ASP A 263 18.12 17.76 8.04
CA ASP A 263 17.19 18.00 9.15
C ASP A 263 17.58 17.26 10.44
N LYS A 264 18.71 16.53 10.43
CA LYS A 264 19.24 15.73 11.55
C LYS A 264 18.23 14.71 12.10
N LEU A 265 17.50 14.06 11.20
CA LEU A 265 16.46 13.09 11.56
C LEU A 265 17.09 11.82 12.13
N LYS A 266 16.56 11.32 13.24
CA LYS A 266 17.06 10.16 13.98
C LYS A 266 16.09 8.99 14.01
N THR A 267 14.84 9.18 13.60
CA THR A 267 13.80 8.15 13.66
C THR A 267 13.09 7.95 12.32
N VAL A 268 12.48 6.78 12.15
CA VAL A 268 11.65 6.47 10.97
C VAL A 268 10.43 7.39 10.89
N GLU A 269 9.83 7.77 12.02
CA GLU A 269 8.68 8.67 12.03
C GLU A 269 9.06 10.09 11.60
N GLU A 270 10.25 10.57 11.98
CA GLU A 270 10.78 11.84 11.52
C GLU A 270 11.02 11.83 10.00
N VAL A 271 11.65 10.77 9.47
CA VAL A 271 11.83 10.59 8.01
C VAL A 271 10.49 10.53 7.30
N LYS A 272 9.51 9.80 7.85
CA LYS A 272 8.15 9.73 7.31
C LYS A 272 7.46 11.08 7.29
N SER A 273 7.58 11.87 8.37
CA SER A 273 6.97 13.19 8.46
C SER A 273 7.51 14.14 7.38
N ARG A 274 8.82 14.07 7.11
CA ARG A 274 9.54 14.94 6.17
C ARG A 274 9.43 14.51 4.72
N THR A 275 9.64 13.23 4.44
CA THR A 275 9.77 12.71 3.07
C THR A 275 8.52 12.02 2.57
N LYS A 276 7.56 11.74 3.45
CA LYS A 276 6.42 10.82 3.23
C LYS A 276 6.82 9.37 3.00
N ALA A 277 8.11 9.00 3.00
CA ALA A 277 8.51 7.60 2.95
C ALA A 277 7.89 6.83 4.12
N SER A 278 7.36 5.64 3.86
CA SER A 278 6.60 4.83 4.83
C SER A 278 5.25 5.41 5.28
N GLY A 279 4.78 6.51 4.66
CA GLY A 279 3.54 7.20 5.02
C GLY A 279 2.26 6.63 4.39
N SER A 280 2.36 5.96 3.23
CA SER A 280 1.18 5.48 2.48
C SER A 280 0.99 3.97 2.66
N CYS A 281 1.73 3.15 1.90
CA CYS A 281 1.66 1.70 2.00
C CYS A 281 2.61 1.12 3.08
N GLY A 282 3.56 1.91 3.60
CA GLY A 282 4.51 1.47 4.64
C GLY A 282 5.48 0.33 4.26
N GLY A 283 5.46 -0.21 3.03
CA GLY A 283 6.29 -1.36 2.64
C GLY A 283 7.79 -1.12 2.72
N CYS A 284 8.19 0.14 2.54
CA CYS A 284 9.58 0.57 2.66
C CYS A 284 10.04 0.81 4.10
N ARG A 285 9.18 0.63 5.12
CA ARG A 285 9.53 0.93 6.52
C ARG A 285 10.81 0.23 7.00
N PRO A 286 11.02 -1.08 6.74
CA PRO A 286 12.26 -1.75 7.13
C PRO A 286 13.49 -1.13 6.46
N LEU A 287 13.42 -0.80 5.16
CA LEU A 287 14.52 -0.14 4.45
C LEU A 287 14.79 1.26 5.00
N VAL A 288 13.75 2.04 5.31
CA VAL A 288 13.90 3.36 5.93
C VAL A 288 14.54 3.24 7.31
N ALA A 289 14.16 2.25 8.11
CA ALA A 289 14.77 1.99 9.41
C ALA A 289 16.27 1.67 9.28
N ALA A 290 16.64 0.80 8.34
CA ALA A 290 18.03 0.49 8.04
C ALA A 290 18.82 1.72 7.57
N LEU A 291 18.24 2.59 6.72
CA LEU A 291 18.87 3.85 6.28
C LEU A 291 19.13 4.81 7.44
N VAL A 292 18.16 4.97 8.35
CA VAL A 292 18.31 5.80 9.55
C VAL A 292 19.43 5.25 10.43
N LYS A 293 19.41 3.94 10.73
CA LYS A 293 20.43 3.28 11.55
C LYS A 293 21.83 3.42 10.95
N ASN A 294 21.99 3.18 9.65
CA ASN A 294 23.26 3.32 8.93
C ASN A 294 23.79 4.77 8.90
N SER A 295 22.89 5.75 8.88
CA SER A 295 23.29 7.17 8.89
C SER A 295 23.77 7.61 10.28
N LEU A 296 23.15 7.08 11.33
CA LEU A 296 23.53 7.34 12.72
C LEU A 296 24.87 6.67 13.08
N SER A 297 25.09 5.43 12.64
CA SER A 297 26.36 4.71 12.88
C SER A 297 27.55 5.32 12.14
N ARG A 298 27.35 5.95 10.97
CA ARG A 298 28.38 6.71 10.25
C ARG A 298 28.70 8.07 10.89
N SER A 299 27.82 8.59 11.75
CA SER A 299 28.01 9.91 12.39
C SER A 299 28.76 9.84 13.73
N THR A 300 29.06 8.64 14.23
CA THR A 300 29.78 8.43 15.50
C THR A 300 31.23 8.03 15.26
N VAL A 301 32.14 9.00 15.36
CA VAL A 301 33.50 8.75 15.84
C VAL A 301 33.39 8.45 17.34
N SER A 302 33.74 7.22 17.73
CA SER A 302 33.99 6.71 19.09
C SER A 302 33.15 7.26 20.26
N GLY A 303 32.13 6.50 20.66
CA GLY A 303 31.45 6.60 21.95
C GLY A 303 30.55 5.37 22.17
N PRO A 304 30.36 4.89 23.41
CA PRO A 304 29.80 3.56 23.67
C PRO A 304 28.34 3.46 23.19
N VAL A 305 28.05 2.35 22.52
CA VAL A 305 26.72 1.97 22.03
C VAL A 305 25.80 1.77 23.24
N VAL A 306 24.80 2.62 23.38
CA VAL A 306 23.64 2.37 24.25
C VAL A 306 22.56 1.73 23.39
N THR A 307 22.33 0.44 23.58
CA THR A 307 21.19 -0.28 23.03
C THR A 307 19.95 0.05 23.87
N PRO A 308 18.87 0.64 23.32
CA PRO A 308 17.61 0.70 24.03
C PRO A 308 16.91 -0.65 23.87
N THR A 309 16.93 -1.47 24.91
CA THR A 309 15.97 -2.56 25.11
C THR A 309 14.67 -1.96 25.65
N GLY A 310 13.63 -1.94 24.83
CA GLY A 310 12.28 -1.58 25.23
C GLY A 310 11.40 -1.34 24.00
N GLN A 311 10.29 -2.07 23.88
CA GLN A 311 9.24 -1.77 22.91
C GLN A 311 8.77 -0.33 23.13
N GLU A 312 9.11 0.56 22.20
CA GLU A 312 8.75 1.96 22.30
C GLU A 312 7.25 2.12 21.96
N VAL A 313 6.45 2.31 23.01
CA VAL A 313 5.00 2.54 22.97
C VAL A 313 4.76 3.87 22.25
N VAL A 314 4.31 3.84 21.00
CA VAL A 314 4.03 5.05 20.21
C VAL A 314 2.64 5.57 20.53
N PRO A 315 2.50 6.76 21.15
CA PRO A 315 1.20 7.26 21.53
C PRO A 315 0.34 7.60 20.32
N VAL A 316 -0.99 7.48 20.48
CA VAL A 316 -2.00 7.82 19.44
C VAL A 316 -1.80 9.25 18.91
N CYS A 317 -1.36 10.16 19.77
CA CYS A 317 -1.05 11.54 19.44
C CYS A 317 -0.22 12.15 20.58
N GLY A 318 0.47 13.28 20.34
CA GLY A 318 1.13 14.07 21.39
C GLY A 318 0.19 14.69 22.44
N CYS A 319 -1.12 14.44 22.40
CA CYS A 319 -2.03 14.76 23.49
C CYS A 319 -2.10 13.67 24.57
N THR A 320 -1.42 12.53 24.37
CA THR A 320 -1.50 11.35 25.24
C THR A 320 -0.19 10.58 25.28
N HIS A 321 -0.05 9.73 26.29
CA HIS A 321 1.01 8.73 26.41
C HIS A 321 0.54 7.32 26.03
N TYR A 322 -0.76 7.12 25.80
CA TYR A 322 -1.33 5.84 25.41
C TYR A 322 -1.14 5.57 23.92
N ASP A 323 -0.63 4.39 23.57
CA ASP A 323 -0.72 3.82 22.22
C ASP A 323 -2.11 3.23 21.95
N HIS A 324 -2.34 2.70 20.75
CA HIS A 324 -3.66 2.18 20.38
C HIS A 324 -4.11 0.99 21.24
N ASP A 325 -3.21 0.13 21.71
CA ASP A 325 -3.58 -1.10 22.41
C ASP A 325 -3.72 -0.88 23.92
N SER A 326 -2.86 -0.06 24.52
CA SER A 326 -3.02 0.44 25.88
C SER A 326 -4.24 1.34 26.02
N LEU A 327 -4.59 2.13 25.00
CA LEU A 327 -5.83 2.91 24.98
C LEU A 327 -7.07 2.01 24.93
N LYS A 328 -7.11 0.99 24.07
CA LYS A 328 -8.20 0.00 24.06
C LYS A 328 -8.35 -0.63 25.44
N THR A 329 -7.26 -1.11 26.02
CA THR A 329 -7.25 -1.75 27.34
C THR A 329 -7.76 -0.80 28.43
N ALA A 330 -7.30 0.45 28.45
CA ALA A 330 -7.76 1.46 29.42
C ALA A 330 -9.23 1.87 29.23
N MET A 331 -9.79 1.65 28.05
CA MET A 331 -11.18 1.96 27.71
C MET A 331 -12.14 0.78 27.93
N VAL A 332 -11.65 -0.46 28.08
CA VAL A 332 -12.49 -1.62 28.45
C VAL A 332 -13.18 -1.39 29.80
N ASP A 333 -12.50 -0.78 30.77
CA ASP A 333 -13.06 -0.44 32.08
C ASP A 333 -13.95 0.81 32.08
N ALA A 334 -14.08 1.49 30.93
CA ALA A 334 -14.77 2.77 30.79
C ALA A 334 -16.14 2.64 30.10
N ALA A 335 -16.69 1.43 30.07
CA ALA A 335 -17.63 0.97 29.06
C ALA A 335 -18.84 1.89 28.81
N CYS A 336 -19.26 2.81 29.68
CA CYS A 336 -20.40 3.72 29.45
C CYS A 336 -20.14 5.21 29.72
N GLN A 337 -18.93 5.69 29.44
CA GLN A 337 -18.57 7.11 29.48
C GLN A 337 -18.57 7.73 28.09
N THR A 338 -18.94 9.00 27.94
CA THR A 338 -18.84 9.71 26.65
C THR A 338 -17.37 9.90 26.22
N PRO A 339 -17.06 10.06 24.92
CA PRO A 339 -15.68 10.30 24.45
C PRO A 339 -14.98 11.48 25.16
N LYS A 340 -15.74 12.50 25.58
CA LYS A 340 -15.21 13.65 26.33
C LYS A 340 -14.77 13.27 27.75
N GLU A 341 -15.55 12.42 28.42
CA GLU A 341 -15.24 11.91 29.76
C GLU A 341 -14.05 10.96 29.73
N VAL A 342 -13.93 10.12 28.69
CA VAL A 342 -12.78 9.24 28.48
C VAL A 342 -11.48 10.04 28.35
N VAL A 343 -11.48 11.09 27.52
CA VAL A 343 -10.33 11.98 27.30
C VAL A 343 -9.93 12.69 28.60
N SER A 344 -10.92 13.16 29.38
CA SER A 344 -10.66 13.83 30.66
C SER A 344 -10.10 12.87 31.71
N ARG A 345 -10.64 11.65 31.81
CA ARG A 345 -10.24 10.64 32.78
C ARG A 345 -8.83 10.12 32.50
N LEU A 346 -8.50 9.89 31.23
CA LEU A 346 -7.21 9.36 30.80
C LEU A 346 -6.12 10.44 30.69
N GLY A 347 -6.39 11.67 31.14
CA GLY A 347 -5.37 12.70 31.32
C GLY A 347 -4.82 13.29 30.03
N TRP A 348 -5.65 13.43 28.98
CA TRP A 348 -5.21 14.10 27.76
C TRP A 348 -4.79 15.55 28.03
N THR A 349 -3.72 15.99 27.39
CA THR A 349 -3.22 17.38 27.51
C THR A 349 -4.23 18.41 26.98
N ARG A 350 -5.12 18.01 26.05
CA ARG A 350 -6.22 18.83 25.53
C ARG A 350 -7.55 18.21 25.93
N GLN A 351 -8.40 18.97 26.63
CA GLN A 351 -9.65 18.47 27.23
C GLN A 351 -10.69 17.88 26.26
N GLN A 352 -10.56 18.12 24.95
CA GLN A 352 -11.46 17.54 23.93
C GLN A 352 -10.74 16.64 22.93
N GLY A 353 -9.46 16.37 23.14
CA GLY A 353 -8.57 15.83 22.11
C GLY A 353 -8.33 16.84 20.97
N CYS A 354 -7.33 16.56 20.13
CA CYS A 354 -7.12 17.27 18.87
C CYS A 354 -7.74 16.48 17.71
N GLU A 355 -7.68 17.05 16.51
CA GLU A 355 -8.18 16.44 15.27
C GLU A 355 -7.56 15.07 14.96
N LEU A 356 -6.36 14.79 15.47
CA LEU A 356 -5.67 13.51 15.27
C LEU A 356 -6.15 12.40 16.22
N CYS A 357 -6.36 12.70 17.52
CA CYS A 357 -6.72 11.67 18.49
C CYS A 357 -8.23 11.51 18.69
N ARG A 358 -9.04 12.52 18.36
CA ARG A 358 -10.50 12.47 18.54
C ARG A 358 -11.15 11.36 17.71
N PRO A 359 -10.78 11.11 16.43
CA PRO A 359 -11.29 9.96 15.68
C PRO A 359 -10.90 8.62 16.29
N ALA A 360 -9.69 8.49 16.83
CA ALA A 360 -9.20 7.26 17.45
C ALA A 360 -9.96 6.91 18.74
N VAL A 361 -10.22 7.90 19.60
CA VAL A 361 -11.04 7.72 20.81
C VAL A 361 -12.47 7.35 20.44
N LEU A 362 -13.09 8.04 19.47
CA LEU A 362 -14.44 7.72 18.99
C LEU A 362 -14.54 6.31 18.41
N PHE A 363 -13.55 5.89 17.63
CA PHE A 363 -13.49 4.55 17.04
C PHE A 363 -13.41 3.47 18.12
N ILE A 364 -12.50 3.61 19.09
CA ILE A 364 -12.35 2.64 20.19
C ILE A 364 -13.60 2.62 21.07
N TRP A 365 -14.18 3.79 21.35
CA TRP A 365 -15.42 3.91 22.11
C TRP A 365 -16.60 3.18 21.45
N ASN A 366 -16.77 3.35 20.12
CA ASN A 366 -17.80 2.63 19.37
C ASN A 366 -17.60 1.11 19.39
N LEU A 367 -16.36 0.63 19.45
CA LEU A 367 -16.06 -0.80 19.57
C LEU A 367 -16.38 -1.36 20.96
N SER A 368 -16.46 -0.51 22.00
CA SER A 368 -16.79 -0.92 23.37
C SER A 368 -18.28 -1.20 23.60
N GLY A 369 -19.15 -0.92 22.61
CA GLY A 369 -20.53 -1.43 22.58
C GLY A 369 -21.55 -0.76 23.51
N CYS A 370 -21.30 0.45 24.04
CA CYS A 370 -22.31 1.13 24.87
C CYS A 370 -23.16 2.11 24.04
N GLU A 371 -24.45 1.81 23.94
CA GLU A 371 -25.46 2.72 23.40
C GLU A 371 -25.72 3.84 24.41
N THR A 372 -25.26 5.06 24.12
CA THR A 372 -25.76 6.25 24.82
C THR A 372 -26.83 6.89 23.96
N ASP A 373 -28.05 6.98 24.51
CA ASP A 373 -29.24 7.52 23.85
C ASP A 373 -28.94 8.93 23.30
N LEU A 374 -28.91 9.05 21.96
CA LEU A 374 -28.51 10.25 21.20
C LEU A 374 -29.49 11.45 21.34
N ARG A 375 -30.39 11.44 22.32
CA ARG A 375 -31.46 12.44 22.48
C ARG A 375 -31.12 13.63 23.39
N GLN A 376 -29.90 13.75 23.92
CA GLN A 376 -29.53 14.85 24.84
C GLN A 376 -28.34 15.71 24.40
N ILE A 377 -28.09 15.85 23.10
CA ILE A 377 -27.14 16.86 22.61
C ILE A 377 -27.84 17.72 21.56
N HIS A 378 -28.53 18.76 22.03
CA HIS A 378 -28.85 19.97 21.27
C HIS A 378 -28.10 21.14 21.87
#